data_AF-A0A1W9PSV3-F1
#
_entry.id   AF-A0A1W9PSV3-F1
#
_cell.length_a   1.000
_cell.length_b   1.000
_cell.length_c   1.000
_cell.angle_alpha   90.00
_cell.angle_beta   90.00
_cell.angle_gamma   90.00
#
_symmetry.space_group_name_H-M   'P 1'
#
loop_
_entity.id
_entity.type
_entity.pdbx_description
1 polymer ?
#
loop_
_entity_poly.entity_id
_entity_poly.type
_entity_poly.pdbx_seq_one_letter_code
_entity_poly.pdbx_strand_id
1 'polypeptide(L)'
;MTNETTQKGRMIMAILAVVIGLFMIFVAPFMAQDALSTPLHRLIEVNQIQQPDGVWDTPVGILTATFNVWIALFVVGGAILLVIAKDIYAGDKEWA
;
A
#
# COMPACT_ATOMS: atom_id res chain seq x y z
N MET A 1 3.06 24.64 26.32
CA MET A 1 2.74 23.69 25.24
C MET A 1 3.87 22.67 25.23
N THR A 2 3.72 21.56 25.94
CA THR A 2 4.81 20.58 26.15
C THR A 2 4.72 19.48 25.10
N ASN A 3 5.17 19.78 23.88
CA ASN A 3 5.24 18.81 22.78
C ASN A 3 6.56 18.03 22.77
N GLU A 4 7.08 17.65 23.95
CA GLU A 4 8.21 16.73 24.02
C GLU A 4 7.65 15.31 24.04
N THR A 5 7.54 14.69 22.86
CA THR A 5 7.36 13.24 22.77
C THR A 5 8.54 12.59 23.51
N THR A 6 8.26 11.94 24.63
CA THR A 6 9.30 11.28 25.44
C THR A 6 10.09 10.29 24.57
N GLN A 7 11.38 10.09 24.87
CA GLN A 7 12.25 9.17 24.13
C GLN A 7 11.63 7.77 23.96
N LYS A 8 10.86 7.30 24.95
CA LYS A 8 10.09 6.05 24.88
C LYS A 8 8.97 6.11 23.82
N GLY A 9 8.26 7.22 23.71
CA GLY A 9 7.24 7.42 22.67
C GLY A 9 7.83 7.44 21.26
N ARG A 10 8.97 8.14 21.07
CA ARG A 10 9.70 8.15 19.77
C ARG A 10 10.17 6.76 19.36
N MET A 11 10.67 5.98 20.33
CA MET A 11 11.07 4.59 20.09
C MET A 11 9.88 3.74 19.61
N ILE A 12 8.71 3.86 20.25
CA ILE A 12 7.50 3.12 19.84
C ILE A 12 7.07 3.53 18.43
N MET A 13 7.04 4.84 18.13
CA MET A 13 6.66 5.32 16.80
C MET A 13 7.62 4.87 15.71
N ALA A 14 8.92 4.87 15.97
CA ALA A 14 9.92 4.36 15.03
C ALA A 14 9.74 2.86 14.77
N ILE A 15 9.48 2.06 15.83
CA ILE A 15 9.19 0.64 15.68
C ILE A 15 7.92 0.43 14.84
N LEU A 16 6.85 1.17 15.12
CA LEU A 16 5.62 1.10 14.35
C LEU A 16 5.84 1.48 12.88
N ALA A 17 6.60 2.53 12.61
CA ALA A 17 6.95 2.93 11.24
C ALA A 17 7.70 1.81 10.51
N VAL A 18 8.62 1.12 11.18
CA VAL A 18 9.32 -0.03 10.59
C VAL A 18 8.37 -1.20 10.35
N VAL A 19 7.58 -1.59 11.35
CA VAL A 19 6.66 -2.73 11.24
C VAL A 19 5.62 -2.50 10.14
N ILE A 20 5.00 -1.32 10.11
CA ILE A 20 4.02 -0.93 9.10
C ILE A 20 4.69 -0.81 7.73
N GLY A 21 5.87 -0.21 7.66
CA GLY A 21 6.62 -0.07 6.40
C GLY A 21 6.95 -1.42 5.77
N LEU A 22 7.42 -2.38 6.57
CA LEU A 22 7.68 -3.75 6.11
C LEU A 22 6.38 -4.47 5.70
N PHE A 23 5.31 -4.32 6.48
CA PHE A 23 4.00 -4.88 6.13
C PHE A 23 3.49 -4.33 4.79
N MET A 24 3.61 -3.03 4.55
CA MET A 24 3.19 -2.38 3.31
C MET A 24 4.00 -2.84 2.10
N ILE A 25 5.28 -3.18 2.28
CA ILE A 25 6.12 -3.67 1.17
C ILE A 25 5.88 -5.16 0.89
N PHE A 26 5.76 -5.98 1.94
CA PHE A 26 5.82 -7.44 1.78
C PHE A 26 4.49 -8.16 1.92
N VAL A 27 3.46 -7.56 2.51
CA VAL A 27 2.20 -8.26 2.80
C VAL A 27 1.03 -7.57 2.09
N ALA A 28 0.93 -6.24 2.20
CA ALA A 28 -0.16 -5.48 1.58
C ALA A 28 -0.31 -5.72 0.07
N PRO A 29 0.77 -5.83 -0.75
CA PRO A 29 0.64 -6.09 -2.18
C PRO A 29 -0.02 -7.43 -2.49
N PHE A 30 0.34 -8.48 -1.74
CA PHE A 30 -0.22 -9.82 -1.93
C PHE A 30 -1.69 -9.86 -1.52
N MET A 31 -2.04 -9.24 -0.39
CA MET A 31 -3.44 -9.11 0.02
C MET A 31 -4.27 -8.36 -1.02
N ALA A 32 -3.71 -7.30 -1.61
CA ALA A 32 -4.38 -6.53 -2.66
C ALA A 32 -4.54 -7.35 -3.95
N GLN A 33 -3.53 -8.13 -4.34
CA GLN A 33 -3.61 -9.03 -5.50
C GLN A 33 -4.65 -10.14 -5.28
N ASP A 34 -4.67 -10.78 -4.12
CA ASP A 34 -5.64 -11.83 -3.80
C ASP A 34 -7.07 -11.28 -3.82
N ALA A 35 -7.29 -10.11 -3.22
CA ALA A 35 -8.58 -9.44 -3.24
C ALA A 35 -9.05 -9.11 -4.67
N LEU A 36 -8.12 -8.76 -5.56
CA LEU A 36 -8.43 -8.44 -6.95
C LEU A 36 -8.66 -9.68 -7.82
N SER A 37 -7.94 -10.76 -7.54
CA SER A 37 -7.95 -11.97 -8.36
C SER A 37 -9.36 -12.51 -8.58
N THR A 38 -10.22 -12.45 -7.56
CA THR A 38 -11.58 -12.98 -7.59
C THR A 38 -12.52 -12.17 -8.51
N PRO A 39 -12.74 -10.86 -8.30
CA PRO A 39 -13.61 -10.07 -9.16
C PRO A 39 -13.04 -9.93 -10.57
N LEU A 40 -11.72 -9.82 -10.74
CA LEU A 40 -11.11 -9.63 -12.04
C LEU A 40 -11.15 -10.91 -12.89
N HIS A 41 -10.98 -12.10 -12.29
CA HIS A 41 -11.23 -13.36 -12.99
C HIS A 41 -12.68 -13.48 -13.47
N ARG A 42 -13.67 -13.12 -12.64
CA ARG A 42 -15.08 -13.17 -13.04
C ARG A 42 -15.38 -12.20 -14.18
N LEU A 43 -14.80 -11.01 -14.17
CA LEU A 43 -15.00 -10.03 -15.25
C LEU A 43 -14.33 -10.47 -16.55
N ILE A 44 -13.12 -11.05 -16.47
CA ILE A 44 -12.45 -11.64 -17.64
C ILE A 44 -13.28 -12.81 -18.18
N GLU A 45 -13.81 -13.66 -17.32
CA GLU A 45 -14.66 -14.79 -17.71
C GLU A 45 -15.93 -14.33 -18.43
N VAL A 46 -16.62 -13.30 -17.91
CA VAL A 46 -17.78 -12.69 -18.58
C VAL A 46 -17.38 -12.12 -19.95
N ASN A 47 -16.27 -11.40 -20.03
CA ASN A 47 -15.78 -10.79 -21.28
C ASN A 47 -15.36 -11.84 -22.33
N GLN A 48 -14.76 -12.95 -21.91
CA GLN A 48 -14.27 -13.97 -22.84
C GLN A 48 -15.35 -14.97 -23.25
N ILE A 49 -16.29 -15.29 -22.37
CA ILE A 49 -17.25 -16.38 -22.57
C ILE A 49 -18.66 -15.86 -22.88
N GLN A 50 -19.11 -14.79 -22.21
CA GLN A 50 -20.50 -14.33 -22.29
C GLN A 50 -20.70 -13.13 -23.23
N GLN A 51 -19.74 -12.22 -23.30
CA GLN A 51 -19.79 -11.02 -24.14
C GLN A 51 -18.44 -10.77 -24.84
N PRO A 52 -18.09 -11.54 -25.89
CA PRO A 52 -16.81 -11.45 -26.59
C PRO A 52 -16.71 -10.22 -27.52
N ASP A 53 -17.65 -9.28 -27.44
CA ASP A 53 -17.67 -8.05 -28.24
C ASP A 53 -16.67 -6.99 -27.75
N GLY A 54 -15.94 -7.29 -26.65
CA GLY A 54 -14.88 -6.44 -26.10
C GLY A 54 -15.39 -5.27 -25.28
N VAL A 55 -16.70 -5.22 -24.98
CA VAL A 55 -17.30 -4.12 -24.19
C VAL A 55 -16.65 -3.97 -22.81
N TRP A 56 -16.10 -5.06 -22.25
CA TRP A 56 -15.48 -5.05 -20.92
C TRP A 56 -13.96 -4.85 -20.94
N ASP A 57 -13.31 -4.79 -22.11
CA ASP A 57 -11.85 -4.63 -22.21
C ASP A 57 -11.37 -3.34 -21.54
N THR A 58 -12.07 -2.23 -21.81
CA THR A 58 -11.69 -0.92 -21.26
C THR A 58 -11.91 -0.85 -19.75
N PRO A 59 -13.09 -1.20 -19.19
CA PRO A 59 -13.29 -1.26 -17.74
C PRO A 59 -12.31 -2.18 -17.01
N VAL A 60 -12.05 -3.39 -17.55
CA VAL A 60 -11.11 -4.34 -16.96
C VAL A 60 -9.69 -3.77 -16.98
N GLY A 61 -9.28 -3.13 -18.07
CA GLY A 61 -7.99 -2.45 -18.18
C GLY A 61 -7.81 -1.33 -17.15
N ILE A 62 -8.82 -0.47 -17.00
CA ILE A 62 -8.80 0.63 -16.01
C ILE A 62 -8.71 0.09 -14.59
N LEU A 63 -9.49 -0.94 -14.26
CA LEU A 63 -9.49 -1.55 -12.93
C LEU A 63 -8.12 -2.17 -12.62
N THR A 64 -7.56 -2.92 -13.58
CA THR A 64 -6.23 -3.53 -13.45
C THR A 64 -5.15 -2.48 -13.24
N ALA A 65 -5.14 -1.42 -14.05
CA ALA A 65 -4.18 -0.32 -13.93
C ALA A 65 -4.30 0.38 -12.57
N THR A 66 -5.53 0.67 -12.13
CA THR A 66 -5.78 1.33 -10.84
C THR A 66 -5.26 0.49 -9.68
N PHE A 67 -5.46 -0.83 -9.71
CA PHE A 67 -4.94 -1.72 -8.67
C PHE A 67 -3.42 -1.81 -8.65
N ASN A 68 -2.78 -1.85 -9.82
CA ASN A 68 -1.32 -1.82 -9.89
C ASN A 68 -0.74 -0.51 -9.33
N VAL A 69 -1.43 0.61 -9.55
CA VAL A 69 -1.07 1.90 -8.95
C VAL A 69 -1.17 1.82 -7.42
N TRP A 70 -2.26 1.25 -6.88
CA TRP A 70 -2.40 1.07 -5.42
C TRP A 70 -1.28 0.20 -4.82
N ILE A 71 -0.89 -0.87 -5.51
CA ILE A 71 0.25 -1.71 -5.09
C ILE A 71 1.55 -0.90 -5.07
N ALA A 72 1.81 -0.13 -6.11
CA ALA A 72 2.99 0.74 -6.17
C ALA A 72 2.99 1.77 -5.01
N LEU A 73 1.83 2.34 -4.68
CA LEU A 73 1.68 3.26 -3.55
C LEU A 73 1.97 2.59 -2.21
N PHE A 74 1.57 1.33 -2.00
CA PHE A 74 1.95 0.60 -0.79
C PHE A 74 3.45 0.43 -0.66
N VAL A 75 4.14 0.04 -1.73
CA VAL A 75 5.59 -0.15 -1.72
C VAL A 75 6.30 1.17 -1.47
N VAL A 76 5.93 2.24 -2.18
CA VAL A 76 6.52 3.58 -2.01
C VAL A 76 6.25 4.13 -0.61
N GLY A 77 5.01 4.04 -0.12
CA GLY A 77 4.64 4.49 1.21
C GLY A 77 5.38 3.72 2.31
N GLY A 78 5.52 2.40 2.15
CA GLY A 78 6.30 1.57 3.07
C GLY A 78 7.79 1.92 3.07
N ALA A 79 8.37 2.18 1.89
CA ALA A 79 9.77 2.61 1.78
C ALA A 79 10.01 3.97 2.45
N ILE A 80 9.09 4.93 2.25
CA ILE A 80 9.14 6.24 2.91
C ILE A 80 9.08 6.06 4.44
N LEU A 81 8.17 5.23 4.95
CA LEU A 81 8.07 4.92 6.38
C LEU A 81 9.38 4.40 6.96
N LEU A 82 10.07 3.52 6.23
CA LEU A 82 11.37 2.98 6.67
C LEU A 82 12.47 4.06 6.68
N VAL A 83 12.48 4.95 5.70
CA VAL A 83 13.44 6.06 5.65
C VAL A 83 13.22 7.02 6.82
N ILE A 84 11.97 7.39 7.11
CA ILE A 84 11.67 8.35 8.18
C ILE A 84 11.74 7.72 9.58
N ALA A 85 11.67 6.38 9.71
CA ALA A 85 11.73 5.73 11.03
C ALA A 85 13.00 6.08 11.81
N LYS A 86 14.14 6.22 11.11
CA LYS A 86 15.39 6.67 11.72
C LYS A 86 15.29 8.09 12.27
N ASP A 87 14.68 8.98 11.49
CA ASP A 87 14.49 10.39 11.87
C ASP A 87 13.49 10.52 13.05
N ILE A 88 12.44 9.69 13.07
CA ILE A 88 11.48 9.60 14.19
C ILE A 88 12.20 9.21 15.49
N TYR A 89 13.11 8.23 15.43
CA TYR A 89 13.87 7.79 16.59
C TYR A 89 14.87 8.86 17.08
N ALA A 90 15.61 9.45 16.15
CA ALA A 90 16.60 10.48 16.46
C ALA A 90 15.93 11.72 17.08
N GLY A 91 14.73 12.08 16.62
CA GLY A 91 14.06 13.29 17.06
C GLY A 91 14.77 14.57 16.62
N ASP A 92 15.72 14.46 15.70
CA ASP A 92 16.50 15.56 15.09
C ASP A 92 15.67 16.41 14.14
N LYS A 93 14.47 15.92 13.82
CA LYS A 93 13.54 16.49 12.86
C LYS A 93 12.23 16.76 13.58
N GLU A 94 12.00 18.05 13.88
CA GLU A 94 10.72 18.61 14.32
C GLU A 94 9.69 18.46 13.19
N TRP A 95 9.18 17.25 12.96
CA TRP A 95 8.15 16.97 11.96
C TRP A 95 6.99 16.27 12.64
N ALA A 96 6.25 17.08 13.40
CA ALA A 96 4.78 17.15 13.45
C ALA A 96 4.41 18.48 14.11
#